data_AF-A0A845F243-F1
#
_entry.id   AF-A0A845F243-F1
#
_cell.length_a   1.000
_cell.length_b   1.000
_cell.length_c   1.000
_cell.angle_alpha   90.00
_cell.angle_beta   90.00
_cell.angle_gamma   90.00
#
_symmetry.space_group_name_H-M   'P 1'
#
loop_
_entity.id
_entity.type
_entity.pdbx_description
1 polymer ?
#
loop_
_entity_poly.entity_id
_entity_poly.type
_entity_poly.pdbx_seq_one_letter_code
_entity_poly.pdbx_strand_id
1 'polypeptide(L)'
;MDRNRVGVIIIQDDQIALIERVRNEESYYVIPGGGIEGSETSEQAAKREASEELGVEVRIGALYTSFQFNGEHFYFMAEIISGEFGNGTGSEYRSSSQKRGTYKAVWVPVAELNGLRIYPEEVISVLVTDARRKIAESDPETEKSHQLSWVGSMYPYLDEPTCTEVGNVSVGRFGGKTSAGQNKNEDGCLVWTGVDWEFAVLLDAHKTASSAALILDEVERYHSMLTNILKKKTQEAVSELREAVVGLFQNATFKQKCREVEGETACLIVVRKDKYLWWFSVGDCLLLLIHPELEALGESVQNHRSFYEWIGEVNTFDTIVPCYSTGTKELRKGDNLIFLTTDGLLECPHTNLHFLDQIVARMKGKSVKEDVQQLLKEVEGKGVRDSTTIVAWKINIVEDGVMPSDL
;
A
#
# COMPACT_ATOMS: atom_id res chain seq x y z
N MET A 1 -22.21 27.51 -7.43
CA MET A 1 -20.74 27.56 -7.39
C MET A 1 -20.33 26.61 -6.30
N ASP A 2 -19.60 25.58 -6.69
CA ASP A 2 -18.99 24.62 -5.78
C ASP A 2 -18.00 25.37 -4.88
N ARG A 3 -18.07 25.13 -3.55
CA ARG A 3 -17.33 25.92 -2.55
C ARG A 3 -16.22 25.05 -1.98
N ASN A 4 -14.97 25.51 -2.10
CA ASN A 4 -13.83 24.84 -1.50
C ASN A 4 -13.96 24.81 0.03
N ARG A 5 -13.48 23.73 0.64
CA ARG A 5 -13.61 23.46 2.08
C ARG A 5 -12.28 23.06 2.67
N VAL A 6 -12.18 23.19 3.99
CA VAL A 6 -11.00 22.80 4.74
C VAL A 6 -11.39 21.93 5.93
N GLY A 7 -10.49 21.07 6.36
CA GLY A 7 -10.56 20.35 7.62
C GLY A 7 -9.24 20.44 8.38
N VAL A 8 -9.33 20.35 9.71
CA VAL A 8 -8.21 20.46 10.62
C VAL A 8 -8.04 19.15 11.38
N ILE A 9 -6.90 18.50 11.19
CA ILE A 9 -6.54 17.26 11.88
C ILE A 9 -5.57 17.63 13.01
N ILE A 10 -6.05 17.49 14.25
CA ILE A 10 -5.25 17.70 15.45
C ILE A 10 -5.16 16.36 16.18
N ILE A 11 -3.94 15.87 16.36
CA ILE A 11 -3.66 14.66 17.13
C ILE A 11 -2.75 15.03 18.29
N GLN A 12 -3.18 14.70 19.51
CA GLN A 12 -2.43 14.94 20.74
C GLN A 12 -2.64 13.74 21.68
N ASP A 13 -1.57 13.25 22.31
CA ASP A 13 -1.64 12.14 23.27
C ASP A 13 -2.39 10.90 22.73
N ASP A 14 -2.13 10.54 21.47
CA ASP A 14 -2.78 9.45 20.70
C ASP A 14 -4.30 9.57 20.55
N GLN A 15 -4.83 10.78 20.68
CA GLN A 15 -6.23 11.13 20.48
C GLN A 15 -6.37 12.16 19.36
N ILE A 16 -7.42 12.02 18.55
CA ILE A 16 -7.80 12.97 17.51
C ILE A 16 -8.96 13.85 18.00
N ALA A 17 -8.88 15.14 17.68
CA ALA A 17 -9.96 16.09 17.90
C ALA A 17 -11.06 15.90 16.84
N LEU A 18 -12.29 15.62 17.28
CA LEU A 18 -13.47 15.48 16.42
C LEU A 18 -14.64 16.30 16.96
N ILE A 19 -15.63 16.57 16.11
CA ILE A 19 -16.94 17.07 16.54
C ILE A 19 -17.94 15.93 16.54
N GLU A 20 -18.47 15.60 17.70
CA GLU A 20 -19.61 14.69 17.87
C GLU A 20 -20.91 15.41 17.51
N ARG A 21 -21.70 14.78 16.63
CA ARG A 21 -23.02 15.22 16.20
C ARG A 21 -24.06 14.16 16.49
N VAL A 22 -25.11 14.54 17.22
CA VAL A 22 -26.28 13.66 17.45
C VAL A 22 -27.47 14.20 16.67
N ARG A 23 -27.98 13.43 15.71
CA ARG A 23 -29.15 13.78 14.88
C ARG A 23 -30.05 12.57 14.73
N ASN A 24 -31.36 12.74 15.00
CA ASN A 24 -32.36 11.67 14.89
C ASN A 24 -31.98 10.38 15.66
N GLU A 25 -31.45 10.53 16.88
CA GLU A 25 -30.97 9.41 17.73
C GLU A 25 -29.72 8.67 17.20
N GLU A 26 -29.13 9.09 16.08
CA GLU A 26 -27.84 8.59 15.58
C GLU A 26 -26.70 9.55 15.97
N SER A 27 -25.61 9.00 16.50
CA SER A 27 -24.35 9.73 16.75
C SER A 27 -23.36 9.47 15.63
N TYR A 28 -22.72 10.53 15.14
CA TYR A 28 -21.61 10.46 14.19
C TYR A 28 -20.61 11.57 14.48
N TYR A 29 -19.39 11.41 13.96
CA TYR A 29 -18.31 12.35 14.18
C TYR A 29 -17.91 13.01 12.87
N VAL A 30 -17.39 14.22 12.94
CA VAL A 30 -16.82 14.92 11.78
C VAL A 30 -15.47 15.52 12.14
N ILE A 31 -14.57 15.55 11.15
CA ILE A 31 -13.34 16.32 11.26
C ILE A 31 -13.72 17.82 11.33
N PRO A 32 -13.20 18.59 12.29
CA PRO A 32 -13.48 20.02 12.42
C PRO A 32 -13.10 20.77 11.14
N GLY A 33 -13.95 21.68 10.68
CA GLY A 33 -13.72 22.37 9.42
C GLY A 33 -14.96 22.96 8.74
N GLY A 34 -14.72 23.81 7.75
CA GLY A 34 -15.76 24.59 7.09
C GLY A 34 -15.36 25.04 5.68
N GLY A 35 -16.17 25.94 5.11
CA GLY A 35 -15.94 26.42 3.75
C GLY A 35 -14.99 27.61 3.73
N ILE A 36 -14.16 27.71 2.69
CA ILE A 36 -13.31 28.90 2.47
C ILE A 36 -14.22 30.12 2.17
N GLU A 37 -13.96 31.25 2.82
CA GLU A 37 -14.73 32.49 2.75
C GLU A 37 -13.96 33.67 2.16
N GLY A 38 -14.63 34.45 1.32
CA GLY A 38 -14.08 35.69 0.76
C GLY A 38 -12.79 35.44 -0.02
N SER A 39 -11.68 35.99 0.48
CA SER A 39 -10.34 35.88 -0.11
C SER A 39 -9.33 35.20 0.83
N GLU A 40 -9.80 34.41 1.81
CA GLU A 40 -8.90 33.69 2.72
C GLU A 40 -8.20 32.52 2.01
N THR A 41 -6.97 32.20 2.42
CA THR A 41 -6.29 30.96 1.99
C THR A 41 -6.86 29.75 2.74
N SER A 42 -6.63 28.55 2.24
CA SER A 42 -7.07 27.32 2.89
C SER A 42 -6.47 27.15 4.30
N GLU A 43 -5.25 27.62 4.54
CA GLU A 43 -4.63 27.62 5.86
C GLU A 43 -5.23 28.68 6.79
N GLN A 44 -5.62 29.84 6.26
CA GLN A 44 -6.30 30.88 7.03
C GLN A 44 -7.69 30.39 7.47
N ALA A 45 -8.44 29.77 6.55
CA ALA A 45 -9.69 29.12 6.85
C ALA A 45 -9.51 28.04 7.93
N ALA A 46 -8.49 27.18 7.82
CA ALA A 46 -8.25 26.12 8.78
C ALA A 46 -8.00 26.64 10.20
N LYS A 47 -7.22 27.72 10.35
CA LYS A 47 -7.02 28.38 11.65
C LYS A 47 -8.31 28.94 12.23
N ARG A 48 -9.12 29.59 11.39
CA ARG A 48 -10.41 30.16 11.77
C ARG A 48 -11.36 29.07 12.25
N GLU A 49 -11.52 27.98 11.50
CA GLU A 49 -12.39 26.85 11.85
C GLU A 49 -11.93 26.15 13.14
N ALA A 50 -10.63 25.98 13.38
CA ALA A 50 -10.13 25.44 14.64
C ALA A 50 -10.49 26.32 15.85
N SER A 51 -10.37 27.64 15.71
CA SER A 51 -10.75 28.60 16.76
C SER A 51 -12.27 28.61 16.99
N GLU A 52 -13.05 28.59 15.92
CA GLU A 52 -14.52 28.59 15.98
C GLU A 52 -15.12 27.30 16.51
N GLU A 53 -14.70 26.13 16.02
CA GLU A 53 -15.35 24.85 16.35
C GLU A 53 -14.76 24.18 17.60
N LEU A 54 -13.46 24.36 17.85
CA LEU A 54 -12.74 23.70 18.93
C LEU A 54 -12.31 24.65 20.05
N GLY A 55 -12.25 25.96 19.81
CA GLY A 55 -11.81 26.95 20.80
C GLY A 55 -10.29 27.05 20.95
N VAL A 56 -9.53 26.60 19.94
CA VAL A 56 -8.06 26.54 19.97
C VAL A 56 -7.44 27.31 18.82
N GLU A 57 -6.34 28.01 19.12
CA GLU A 57 -5.46 28.58 18.13
C GLU A 57 -4.43 27.53 17.72
N VAL A 58 -4.21 27.38 16.41
CA VAL A 58 -3.39 26.31 15.87
C VAL A 58 -2.29 26.81 14.94
N ARG A 59 -1.16 26.11 14.94
CA ARG A 59 -0.15 26.17 13.90
C ARG A 59 -0.51 25.14 12.83
N ILE A 60 -0.79 25.61 11.61
CA ILE A 60 -1.03 24.74 10.45
C ILE A 60 0.30 24.15 9.99
N GLY A 61 0.33 22.82 9.89
CA GLY A 61 1.42 22.01 9.37
C GLY A 61 1.20 21.62 7.91
N ALA A 62 1.68 20.45 7.53
CA ALA A 62 1.56 19.95 6.16
C ALA A 62 0.10 19.70 5.75
N LEU A 63 -0.20 19.89 4.46
CA LEU A 63 -1.40 19.37 3.84
C LEU A 63 -1.35 17.83 3.95
N TYR A 64 -2.33 17.27 4.64
CA TYR A 64 -2.42 15.84 4.90
C TYR A 64 -3.02 15.11 3.70
N THR A 65 -4.14 15.60 3.17
CA THR A 65 -4.75 15.10 1.95
C THR A 65 -5.71 16.14 1.35
N SER A 66 -6.04 16.01 0.08
CA SER A 66 -7.13 16.75 -0.56
C SER A 66 -7.88 15.88 -1.56
N PHE A 67 -9.16 16.18 -1.76
CA PHE A 67 -10.00 15.51 -2.75
C PHE A 67 -11.08 16.44 -3.28
N GLN A 68 -11.64 16.09 -4.43
CA GLN A 68 -12.65 16.90 -5.11
C GLN A 68 -14.06 16.33 -4.87
N PHE A 69 -14.91 17.10 -4.18
CA PHE A 69 -16.31 16.75 -3.93
C PHE A 69 -17.16 18.02 -3.76
N ASN A 70 -17.91 18.43 -4.79
CA ASN A 70 -18.66 19.71 -4.82
C ASN A 70 -17.79 20.93 -4.43
N GLY A 71 -16.53 20.91 -4.86
CA GLY A 71 -15.46 21.83 -4.48
C GLY A 71 -14.21 21.05 -4.10
N GLU A 72 -13.07 21.71 -3.96
CA GLU A 72 -11.85 21.09 -3.44
C GLU A 72 -11.85 21.12 -1.92
N HIS A 73 -11.60 19.97 -1.29
CA HIS A 73 -11.53 19.83 0.15
C HIS A 73 -10.09 19.60 0.58
N PHE A 74 -9.55 20.44 1.46
CA PHE A 74 -8.17 20.37 1.95
C PHE A 74 -8.12 19.99 3.43
N TYR A 75 -7.35 18.98 3.80
CA TYR A 75 -7.19 18.58 5.20
C TYR A 75 -5.75 18.81 5.65
N PHE A 76 -5.55 19.60 6.70
CA PHE A 76 -4.22 19.94 7.20
C PHE A 76 -3.97 19.32 8.56
N MET A 77 -2.73 18.86 8.78
CA MET A 77 -2.25 18.59 10.13
C MET A 77 -2.08 19.91 10.87
N ALA A 78 -2.42 19.95 12.16
CA ALA A 78 -2.27 21.15 12.96
C ALA A 78 -1.89 20.83 14.41
N GLU A 79 -1.16 21.76 15.03
CA GLU A 79 -0.76 21.70 16.43
C GLU A 79 -1.42 22.83 17.22
N ILE A 80 -1.98 22.52 18.39
CA ILE A 80 -2.51 23.55 19.30
C ILE A 80 -1.35 24.37 19.85
N ILE A 81 -1.42 25.69 19.72
CA ILE A 81 -0.44 26.63 20.28
C ILE A 81 -0.98 27.42 21.47
N SER A 82 -2.30 27.61 21.54
CA SER A 82 -3.00 28.24 22.67
C SER A 82 -4.51 28.02 22.57
N GLY A 83 -5.26 28.44 23.59
CA GLY A 83 -6.71 28.23 23.70
C GLY A 83 -7.06 27.05 24.60
N GLU A 84 -8.36 26.79 24.74
CA GLU A 84 -8.89 25.71 25.58
C GLU A 84 -9.86 24.88 24.75
N PHE A 85 -9.49 23.61 24.54
CA PHE A 85 -10.29 22.69 23.72
C PHE A 85 -11.69 22.51 24.31
N GLY A 86 -12.71 22.63 23.46
CA GLY A 86 -14.12 22.54 23.85
C GLY A 86 -14.81 23.88 24.11
N ASN A 87 -14.08 25.00 24.08
CA ASN A 87 -14.61 26.36 24.24
C ASN A 87 -14.87 27.08 22.88
N GLY A 88 -15.15 26.31 21.82
CA GLY A 88 -15.47 26.85 20.50
C GLY A 88 -16.63 27.86 20.53
N THR A 89 -16.56 28.89 19.68
CA THR A 89 -17.54 29.99 19.62
C THR A 89 -18.38 30.00 18.32
N GLY A 90 -18.25 28.97 17.48
CA GLY A 90 -18.92 28.85 16.19
C GLY A 90 -20.42 29.05 16.28
N SER A 91 -21.00 29.65 15.24
CA SER A 91 -22.43 30.01 15.20
C SER A 91 -23.38 28.81 15.39
N GLU A 92 -22.91 27.59 15.12
CA GLU A 92 -23.64 26.33 15.31
C GLU A 92 -23.85 25.96 16.79
N TYR A 93 -23.03 26.49 17.72
CA TYR A 93 -23.17 26.29 19.17
C TYR A 93 -24.26 27.16 19.83
N ARG A 94 -24.77 28.19 19.15
CA ARG A 94 -25.71 29.17 19.74
C ARG A 94 -27.20 28.89 19.51
N SER A 95 -27.57 27.84 18.75
CA SER A 95 -28.99 27.55 18.48
C SER A 95 -29.48 26.32 19.27
N SER A 96 -30.17 26.56 20.39
CA SER A 96 -30.98 25.55 21.10
C SER A 96 -32.30 25.23 20.35
N SER A 97 -32.26 25.13 19.03
CA SER A 97 -33.42 24.72 18.23
C SER A 97 -33.38 23.21 18.02
N GLN A 98 -34.45 22.52 18.44
CA GLN A 98 -34.63 21.06 18.44
C GLN A 98 -34.54 20.37 17.04
N LYS A 99 -34.09 21.07 15.98
CA LYS A 99 -33.98 20.56 14.61
C LYS A 99 -32.55 20.36 14.09
N ARG A 100 -31.49 20.80 14.79
CA ARG A 100 -30.10 20.78 14.27
C ARG A 100 -29.11 19.82 14.95
N GLY A 101 -29.51 19.13 16.02
CA GLY A 101 -28.63 18.17 16.72
C GLY A 101 -27.66 18.83 17.71
N THR A 102 -26.95 18.02 18.51
CA THR A 102 -25.90 18.51 19.44
C THR A 102 -24.57 18.65 18.73
N TYR A 103 -23.74 19.60 19.18
CA TYR A 103 -22.38 19.84 18.71
C TYR A 103 -21.45 19.80 19.91
N LYS A 104 -20.49 18.87 19.91
CA LYS A 104 -19.55 18.72 21.01
C LYS A 104 -18.18 18.35 20.49
N ALA A 105 -17.17 19.19 20.75
CA ALA A 105 -15.79 18.83 20.53
C ALA A 105 -15.37 17.71 21.51
N VAL A 106 -14.79 16.65 20.98
CA VAL A 106 -14.38 15.46 21.73
C VAL A 106 -13.00 15.01 21.28
N TRP A 107 -12.23 14.48 22.22
CA TRP A 107 -11.04 13.71 21.94
C TRP A 107 -11.42 12.25 21.81
N VAL A 108 -11.00 11.62 20.71
CA VAL A 108 -11.25 10.21 20.44
C VAL A 108 -9.92 9.49 20.27
N PRO A 109 -9.67 8.37 20.98
CA PRO A 109 -8.47 7.57 20.76
C PRO A 109 -8.34 7.14 19.30
N VAL A 110 -7.16 7.35 18.71
CA VAL A 110 -6.92 7.01 17.29
C VAL A 110 -7.15 5.51 17.03
N ALA A 111 -6.92 4.66 18.03
CA ALA A 111 -7.19 3.22 17.95
C ALA A 111 -8.68 2.86 17.80
N GLU A 112 -9.60 3.75 18.20
CA GLU A 112 -11.05 3.50 18.20
C GLU A 112 -11.73 3.95 16.90
N LEU A 113 -11.03 4.66 16.01
CA LEU A 113 -11.62 5.30 14.83
C LEU A 113 -12.34 4.31 13.88
N ASN A 114 -11.86 3.07 13.77
CA ASN A 114 -12.49 2.03 12.93
C ASN A 114 -13.91 1.64 13.37
N GLY A 115 -14.25 1.86 14.64
CA GLY A 115 -15.55 1.49 15.19
C GLY A 115 -16.60 2.61 15.10
N LEU A 116 -16.21 3.79 14.60
CA LEU A 116 -17.02 4.99 14.66
C LEU A 116 -17.42 5.46 13.26
N ARG A 117 -18.60 6.05 13.15
CA ARG A 117 -19.07 6.69 11.92
C ARG A 117 -18.49 8.10 11.85
N ILE A 118 -17.39 8.28 11.13
CA ILE A 118 -16.66 9.54 11.05
C ILE A 118 -16.60 10.04 9.60
N TYR A 119 -16.83 11.33 9.39
CA TYR A 119 -16.80 11.95 8.07
C TYR A 119 -15.72 13.05 7.93
N PRO A 120 -15.09 13.16 6.74
CA PRO A 120 -15.21 12.27 5.58
C PRO A 120 -14.49 10.92 5.80
N GLU A 121 -15.01 9.84 5.22
CA GLU A 121 -14.44 8.49 5.40
C GLU A 121 -13.07 8.35 4.73
N GLU A 122 -12.86 9.08 3.63
CA GLU A 122 -11.64 9.09 2.82
C GLU A 122 -10.42 9.64 3.57
N VAL A 123 -10.62 10.53 4.54
CA VAL A 123 -9.52 11.07 5.36
C VAL A 123 -9.23 10.14 6.54
N ILE A 124 -10.27 9.51 7.08
CA ILE A 124 -10.17 8.62 8.23
C ILE A 124 -9.49 7.31 7.85
N SER A 125 -9.76 6.78 6.65
CA SER A 125 -9.06 5.60 6.14
C SER A 125 -7.56 5.82 6.07
N VAL A 126 -7.10 6.97 5.55
CA VAL A 126 -5.68 7.34 5.49
C VAL A 126 -5.09 7.53 6.89
N LEU A 127 -5.82 8.20 7.80
CA LEU A 127 -5.37 8.42 9.19
C LEU A 127 -5.20 7.12 9.98
N VAL A 128 -6.13 6.17 9.83
CA VAL A 128 -6.04 4.86 10.48
C VAL A 128 -4.84 4.07 9.95
N THR A 129 -4.61 4.10 8.65
CA THR A 129 -3.45 3.44 8.02
C THR A 129 -2.13 4.05 8.51
N ASP A 130 -2.03 5.38 8.58
CA ASP A 130 -0.87 6.08 9.10
C ASP A 130 -0.61 5.82 10.59
N ALA A 131 -1.67 5.77 11.41
CA ALA A 131 -1.55 5.51 12.84
C ALA A 131 -1.08 4.08 13.12
N ARG A 132 -1.55 3.10 12.34
CA ARG A 132 -1.07 1.70 12.41
C ARG A 132 0.42 1.61 12.09
N ARG A 133 0.88 2.38 11.09
CA ARG A 133 2.31 2.49 10.74
C ARG A 133 3.14 2.99 11.92
N LYS A 134 2.69 4.07 12.60
CA LYS A 134 3.39 4.64 13.76
C LYS A 134 3.36 3.77 15.01
N ILE A 135 2.25 3.06 15.27
CA ILE A 135 2.16 2.11 16.40
C ILE A 135 3.15 0.95 16.20
N ALA A 136 3.28 0.44 14.96
CA ALA A 136 4.29 -0.54 14.61
C ALA A 136 5.74 -0.04 14.78
N GLU A 137 5.95 1.28 14.78
CA GLU A 137 7.24 1.94 14.99
C GLU A 137 7.57 2.26 16.47
N SER A 138 6.63 2.04 17.41
CA SER A 138 6.73 2.51 18.81
C SER A 138 6.98 1.42 19.87
N ASP A 139 7.15 0.16 19.47
CA ASP A 139 7.48 -0.96 20.37
C ASP A 139 9.00 -1.04 20.62
N PRO A 140 9.54 -0.93 21.86
CA PRO A 140 10.97 -0.72 22.10
C PRO A 140 11.91 -1.89 21.75
N GLU A 141 11.39 -3.02 21.27
CA GLU A 141 12.17 -4.17 20.76
C GLU A 141 12.16 -4.31 19.23
N THR A 142 11.70 -3.32 18.48
CA THR A 142 11.75 -3.41 17.01
C THR A 142 13.17 -3.35 16.47
N GLU A 143 13.69 -4.51 16.07
CA GLU A 143 14.60 -4.64 14.93
C GLU A 143 14.18 -3.66 13.84
N LYS A 144 15.13 -2.96 13.21
CA LYS A 144 14.84 -1.95 12.17
C LYS A 144 14.11 -2.57 10.97
N SER A 145 12.79 -2.68 11.06
CA SER A 145 11.93 -3.11 9.96
C SER A 145 11.66 -1.92 9.06
N HIS A 146 12.06 -2.02 7.80
CA HIS A 146 11.67 -1.06 6.77
C HIS A 146 10.40 -1.58 6.11
N GLN A 147 9.47 -0.68 5.79
CA GLN A 147 8.19 -1.04 5.21
C GLN A 147 7.78 -0.04 4.12
N LEU A 148 7.08 -0.56 3.11
CA LEU A 148 6.41 0.20 2.07
C LEU A 148 5.09 -0.49 1.76
N SER A 149 4.06 0.33 1.54
CA SER A 149 2.76 -0.10 1.04
C SER A 149 2.26 0.98 0.09
N TRP A 150 1.87 0.58 -1.10
CA TRP A 150 1.50 1.50 -2.16
C TRP A 150 0.47 0.86 -3.09
N VAL A 151 -0.51 1.67 -3.49
CA VAL A 151 -1.45 1.38 -4.55
C VAL A 151 -1.42 2.55 -5.53
N GLY A 152 -1.52 2.28 -6.82
CA GLY A 152 -1.45 3.30 -7.87
C GLY A 152 -2.48 4.42 -7.74
N SER A 153 -3.62 4.19 -7.08
CA SER A 153 -4.61 5.23 -6.76
C SER A 153 -4.11 6.29 -5.77
N MET A 154 -3.11 5.98 -4.94
CA MET A 154 -2.53 6.94 -3.98
C MET A 154 -1.57 7.91 -4.68
N TYR A 155 -0.63 7.37 -5.46
CA TYR A 155 0.27 8.14 -6.31
C TYR A 155 0.56 7.32 -7.57
N PRO A 156 0.07 7.75 -8.75
CA PRO A 156 0.04 6.87 -9.90
C PRO A 156 1.37 6.76 -10.66
N TYR A 157 2.35 7.64 -10.39
CA TYR A 157 3.64 7.66 -11.10
C TYR A 157 3.49 7.75 -12.64
N LEU A 158 2.49 8.50 -13.12
CA LEU A 158 2.31 8.77 -14.55
C LEU A 158 3.45 9.65 -15.07
N ASP A 159 4.06 9.26 -16.19
CA ASP A 159 5.22 9.96 -16.78
C ASP A 159 6.44 10.14 -15.84
N GLU A 160 6.46 9.44 -14.71
CA GLU A 160 7.48 9.61 -13.67
C GLU A 160 7.98 8.24 -13.16
N PRO A 161 8.77 7.51 -13.98
CA PRO A 161 9.34 6.24 -13.54
C PRO A 161 10.23 6.46 -12.32
N THR A 162 9.86 5.83 -11.20
CA THR A 162 10.49 6.08 -9.89
C THR A 162 10.93 4.80 -9.23
N CYS A 163 12.18 4.73 -8.78
CA CYS A 163 12.69 3.64 -7.96
C CYS A 163 13.10 4.13 -6.57
N THR A 164 12.49 3.54 -5.53
CA THR A 164 12.87 3.75 -4.12
C THR A 164 13.47 2.50 -3.54
N GLU A 165 14.01 2.58 -2.32
CA GLU A 165 14.54 1.43 -1.58
C GLU A 165 13.83 1.29 -0.24
N VAL A 166 13.62 0.04 0.17
CA VAL A 166 13.07 -0.39 1.45
C VAL A 166 14.05 -1.42 2.00
N GLY A 167 14.90 -1.02 2.95
CA GLY A 167 16.06 -1.84 3.31
C GLY A 167 16.96 -2.10 2.10
N ASN A 168 17.17 -3.37 1.76
CA ASN A 168 17.90 -3.83 0.57
C ASN A 168 17.03 -4.02 -0.68
N VAL A 169 15.71 -3.79 -0.58
CA VAL A 169 14.77 -4.04 -1.67
C VAL A 169 14.51 -2.79 -2.49
N SER A 170 14.72 -2.87 -3.81
CA SER A 170 14.40 -1.82 -4.76
C SER A 170 12.95 -1.97 -5.25
N VAL A 171 12.18 -0.89 -5.20
CA VAL A 171 10.78 -0.84 -5.63
C VAL A 171 10.63 0.20 -6.72
N GLY A 172 10.51 -0.27 -7.96
CA GLY A 172 10.25 0.51 -9.16
C GLY A 172 8.76 0.61 -9.45
N ARG A 173 8.27 1.84 -9.70
CA ARG A 173 6.88 2.12 -10.02
C ARG A 173 6.79 3.07 -11.19
N PHE A 174 5.92 2.75 -12.13
CA PHE A 174 5.64 3.59 -13.28
C PHE A 174 4.21 3.36 -13.75
N GLY A 175 3.41 4.41 -13.82
CA GLY A 175 2.00 4.30 -14.21
C GLY A 175 1.75 4.31 -15.71
N GLY A 176 2.78 4.42 -16.54
CA GLY A 176 2.66 4.57 -18.00
C GLY A 176 2.67 6.03 -18.47
N LYS A 177 2.66 6.23 -19.80
CA LYS A 177 2.68 7.56 -20.43
C LYS A 177 1.28 8.14 -20.62
N THR A 178 1.06 9.37 -20.16
CA THR A 178 -0.19 10.09 -20.47
C THR A 178 -0.32 10.36 -21.97
N SER A 179 0.78 10.58 -22.67
CA SER A 179 0.80 10.74 -24.13
C SER A 179 0.37 9.48 -24.90
N ALA A 180 0.44 8.31 -24.27
CA ALA A 180 -0.05 7.04 -24.82
C ALA A 180 -1.51 6.74 -24.41
N GLY A 181 -2.19 7.69 -23.76
CA GLY A 181 -3.58 7.60 -23.35
C GLY A 181 -3.81 7.02 -21.95
N GLN A 182 -2.75 6.89 -21.15
CA GLN A 182 -2.85 6.41 -19.77
C GLN A 182 -3.25 7.52 -18.80
N ASN A 183 -4.13 7.22 -17.85
CA ASN A 183 -4.68 8.22 -16.92
C ASN A 183 -4.82 7.72 -15.48
N LYS A 184 -4.42 6.47 -15.21
CA LYS A 184 -4.47 5.83 -13.90
C LYS A 184 -3.33 4.83 -13.77
N ASN A 185 -3.06 4.41 -12.54
CA ASN A 185 -2.23 3.26 -12.23
C ASN A 185 -3.00 2.40 -11.24
N GLU A 186 -3.08 1.11 -11.53
CA GLU A 186 -3.91 0.16 -10.79
C GLU A 186 -3.08 -0.83 -9.99
N ASP A 187 -1.77 -0.90 -10.29
CA ASP A 187 -0.83 -1.77 -9.60
C ASP A 187 -0.77 -1.46 -8.11
N GLY A 188 -0.34 -2.46 -7.35
CA GLY A 188 -0.03 -2.32 -5.94
C GLY A 188 1.27 -3.03 -5.59
N CYS A 189 1.89 -2.59 -4.51
CA CYS A 189 3.09 -3.21 -3.98
C CYS A 189 3.18 -3.02 -2.47
N LEU A 190 3.64 -4.07 -1.79
CA LEU A 190 4.00 -4.01 -0.38
C LEU A 190 5.35 -4.70 -0.18
N VAL A 191 6.20 -4.10 0.65
CA VAL A 191 7.49 -4.66 1.01
C VAL A 191 7.72 -4.48 2.49
N TRP A 192 8.06 -5.56 3.19
CA TRP A 192 8.57 -5.56 4.55
C TRP A 192 9.94 -6.23 4.57
N THR A 193 10.89 -5.67 5.32
CA THR A 193 12.22 -6.27 5.50
C THR A 193 12.50 -6.50 6.98
N GLY A 194 12.99 -7.68 7.33
CA GLY A 194 13.57 -7.99 8.64
C GLY A 194 15.08 -8.19 8.56
N VAL A 195 15.65 -8.82 9.59
CA VAL A 195 17.09 -9.09 9.68
C VAL A 195 17.53 -10.16 8.69
N ASP A 196 16.80 -11.26 8.63
CA ASP A 196 17.09 -12.45 7.83
C ASP A 196 15.93 -12.83 6.91
N TRP A 197 14.95 -11.93 6.71
CA TRP A 197 13.80 -12.15 5.81
C TRP A 197 13.40 -10.90 5.02
N GLU A 198 12.85 -11.07 3.81
CA GLU A 198 12.06 -10.05 3.10
C GLU A 198 10.71 -10.64 2.70
N PHE A 199 9.67 -9.82 2.77
CA PHE A 199 8.30 -10.15 2.38
C PHE A 199 7.83 -9.12 1.35
N ALA A 200 7.57 -9.56 0.12
CA ALA A 200 7.12 -8.70 -0.97
C ALA A 200 5.76 -9.18 -1.50
N VAL A 201 4.87 -8.24 -1.75
CA VAL A 201 3.62 -8.44 -2.47
C VAL A 201 3.66 -7.57 -3.71
N LEU A 202 3.41 -8.16 -4.87
CA LEU A 202 3.26 -7.48 -6.14
C LEU A 202 1.84 -7.73 -6.64
N LEU A 203 1.15 -6.66 -7.02
CA LEU A 203 -0.23 -6.68 -7.46
C LEU A 203 -0.36 -5.99 -8.82
N ASP A 204 -1.04 -6.66 -9.72
CA ASP A 204 -1.35 -6.19 -11.07
C ASP A 204 -2.88 -6.20 -11.18
N ALA A 205 -3.48 -5.01 -11.11
CA ALA A 205 -4.92 -4.88 -11.03
C ALA A 205 -5.51 -4.41 -12.36
N HIS A 206 -6.69 -4.94 -12.65
CA HIS A 206 -7.46 -4.60 -13.83
C HIS A 206 -8.72 -3.84 -13.43
N LYS A 207 -9.16 -2.93 -14.32
CA LYS A 207 -10.42 -2.16 -14.24
C LYS A 207 -10.44 -1.05 -13.18
N THR A 208 -10.10 -1.33 -11.91
CA THR A 208 -9.79 -0.31 -10.88
C THR A 208 -8.68 -0.77 -9.94
N ALA A 209 -8.10 0.15 -9.16
CA ALA A 209 -7.15 -0.14 -8.09
C ALA A 209 -7.79 -0.76 -6.82
N SER A 210 -9.11 -0.94 -6.78
CA SER A 210 -9.85 -1.27 -5.55
C SER A 210 -9.54 -2.67 -5.03
N SER A 211 -9.40 -3.66 -5.92
CA SER A 211 -9.01 -5.02 -5.55
C SER A 211 -7.57 -5.09 -5.04
N ALA A 212 -6.65 -4.30 -5.61
CA ALA A 212 -5.28 -4.21 -5.09
C ALA A 212 -5.24 -3.60 -3.68
N ALA A 213 -5.96 -2.51 -3.46
CA ALA A 213 -6.10 -1.90 -2.13
C ALA A 213 -6.68 -2.89 -1.11
N LEU A 214 -7.74 -3.63 -1.49
CA LEU A 214 -8.35 -4.64 -0.62
C LEU A 214 -7.37 -5.76 -0.24
N ILE A 215 -6.54 -6.22 -1.17
CA ILE A 215 -5.53 -7.25 -0.90
C ILE A 215 -4.46 -6.73 0.08
N LEU A 216 -3.95 -5.52 -0.13
CA LEU A 216 -2.95 -4.94 0.78
C LEU A 216 -3.53 -4.72 2.18
N ASP A 217 -4.75 -4.18 2.28
CA ASP A 217 -5.45 -4.00 3.56
C ASP A 217 -5.63 -5.32 4.32
N GLU A 218 -5.92 -6.42 3.60
CA GLU A 218 -6.04 -7.73 4.21
C GLU A 218 -4.67 -8.25 4.67
N VAL A 219 -3.62 -8.16 3.86
CA VAL A 219 -2.26 -8.57 4.24
C VAL A 219 -1.75 -7.78 5.44
N GLU A 220 -1.93 -6.46 5.44
CA GLU A 220 -1.50 -5.56 6.52
C GLU A 220 -2.26 -5.81 7.83
N ARG A 221 -3.54 -6.19 7.78
CA ARG A 221 -4.30 -6.57 8.99
C ARG A 221 -3.62 -7.72 9.74
N TYR A 222 -2.94 -8.61 9.03
CA TYR A 222 -2.22 -9.75 9.59
C TYR A 222 -0.71 -9.52 9.72
N HIS A 223 -0.22 -8.28 9.58
CA HIS A 223 1.19 -7.93 9.66
C HIS A 223 1.88 -8.51 10.91
N SER A 224 1.31 -8.35 12.10
CA SER A 224 1.90 -8.87 13.34
C SER A 224 1.99 -10.40 13.34
N MET A 225 0.95 -11.09 12.85
CA MET A 225 0.95 -12.55 12.75
C MET A 225 2.01 -13.04 11.75
N LEU A 226 2.05 -12.45 10.55
CA LEU A 226 2.97 -12.83 9.48
C LEU A 226 4.43 -12.56 9.89
N THR A 227 4.73 -11.40 10.46
CA THR A 227 6.09 -11.09 10.94
C THR A 227 6.52 -11.98 12.11
N ASN A 228 5.60 -12.34 13.02
CA ASN A 228 5.89 -13.31 14.07
C ASN A 228 6.18 -14.72 13.52
N ILE A 229 5.53 -15.14 12.45
CA ILE A 229 5.87 -16.38 11.73
C ILE A 229 7.31 -16.27 11.17
N LEU A 230 7.66 -15.15 10.56
CA LEU A 230 8.99 -14.94 9.96
C LEU A 230 10.14 -14.84 10.98
N LYS A 231 9.84 -14.51 12.24
CA LYS A 231 10.80 -14.56 13.37
C LYS A 231 11.11 -15.99 13.85
N LYS A 232 10.32 -16.99 13.46
CA LYS A 232 10.56 -18.40 13.83
C LYS A 232 11.74 -18.98 13.06
N LYS A 233 12.10 -20.22 13.39
CA LYS A 233 13.06 -21.01 12.60
C LYS A 233 12.53 -21.22 11.18
N THR A 234 13.43 -21.25 10.21
CA THR A 234 13.08 -21.24 8.78
C THR A 234 12.13 -22.34 8.34
N GLN A 235 12.32 -23.57 8.84
CA GLN A 235 11.40 -24.66 8.55
C GLN A 235 9.97 -24.39 9.06
N GLU A 236 9.84 -23.90 10.29
CA GLU A 236 8.55 -23.55 10.91
C GLU A 236 7.92 -22.35 10.18
N ALA A 237 8.72 -21.32 9.92
CA ALA A 237 8.28 -20.09 9.25
C ALA A 237 7.69 -20.38 7.87
N VAL A 238 8.40 -21.11 7.00
CA VAL A 238 7.93 -21.43 5.65
C VAL A 238 6.68 -22.30 5.68
N SER A 239 6.59 -23.27 6.61
CA SER A 239 5.43 -24.14 6.74
C SER A 239 4.19 -23.37 7.19
N GLU A 240 4.32 -22.54 8.23
CA GLU A 240 3.18 -21.77 8.77
C GLU A 240 2.75 -20.63 7.85
N LEU A 241 3.71 -20.01 7.15
CA LEU A 241 3.43 -18.93 6.20
C LEU A 241 2.51 -19.40 5.07
N ARG A 242 2.72 -20.62 4.57
CA ARG A 242 1.87 -21.21 3.52
C ARG A 242 0.41 -21.25 3.95
N GLU A 243 0.15 -21.80 5.13
CA GLU A 243 -1.22 -21.92 5.64
C GLU A 243 -1.81 -20.54 5.98
N ALA A 244 -1.00 -19.67 6.56
CA ALA A 244 -1.41 -18.31 6.90
C ALA A 244 -1.87 -17.53 5.66
N VAL A 245 -1.06 -17.47 4.60
CA VAL A 245 -1.34 -16.69 3.39
C VAL A 245 -2.58 -17.22 2.66
N VAL A 246 -2.70 -18.54 2.49
CA VAL A 246 -3.91 -19.13 1.89
C VAL A 246 -5.15 -18.85 2.74
N GLY A 247 -5.01 -18.91 4.06
CA GLY A 247 -6.07 -18.60 5.02
C GLY A 247 -6.60 -17.17 4.91
N LEU A 248 -5.74 -16.19 4.57
CA LEU A 248 -6.15 -14.80 4.33
C LEU A 248 -7.22 -14.74 3.24
N PHE A 249 -6.94 -15.37 2.10
CA PHE A 249 -7.80 -15.27 0.92
C PHE A 249 -9.02 -16.21 0.96
N GLN A 250 -8.98 -17.25 1.79
CA GLN A 250 -10.15 -18.09 2.08
C GLN A 250 -11.12 -17.47 3.09
N ASN A 251 -10.71 -16.42 3.80
CA ASN A 251 -11.52 -15.78 4.83
C ASN A 251 -12.88 -15.29 4.27
N ALA A 252 -13.98 -15.69 4.92
CA ALA A 252 -15.32 -15.38 4.44
C ALA A 252 -15.62 -13.88 4.36
N THR A 253 -15.10 -13.09 5.30
CA THR A 253 -15.24 -11.62 5.29
C THR A 253 -14.42 -11.01 4.16
N PHE A 254 -13.20 -11.47 3.92
CA PHE A 254 -12.40 -11.02 2.79
C PHE A 254 -13.11 -11.30 1.46
N LYS A 255 -13.59 -12.54 1.26
CA LYS A 255 -14.33 -12.91 0.03
C LYS A 255 -15.61 -12.11 -0.16
N GLN A 256 -16.31 -11.76 0.92
CA GLN A 256 -17.47 -10.88 0.82
C GLN A 256 -17.08 -9.49 0.32
N LYS A 257 -15.99 -8.90 0.83
CA LYS A 257 -15.46 -7.62 0.35
C LYS A 257 -14.99 -7.70 -1.11
N CYS A 258 -14.44 -8.83 -1.54
CA CYS A 258 -14.06 -9.03 -2.94
C CYS A 258 -15.26 -8.86 -3.91
N ARG A 259 -16.48 -9.20 -3.49
CA ARG A 259 -17.69 -9.03 -4.32
C ARG A 259 -18.17 -7.59 -4.41
N GLU A 260 -17.62 -6.71 -3.58
CA GLU A 260 -18.01 -5.31 -3.46
C GLU A 260 -17.02 -4.36 -4.15
N VAL A 261 -15.83 -4.85 -4.52
CA VAL A 261 -14.87 -4.08 -5.32
C VAL A 261 -15.19 -4.16 -6.81
N GLU A 262 -14.75 -3.17 -7.56
CA GLU A 262 -14.81 -3.18 -9.02
C GLU A 262 -13.45 -3.59 -9.58
N GLY A 263 -13.41 -4.67 -10.37
CA GLY A 263 -12.17 -5.19 -10.94
C GLY A 263 -11.49 -6.26 -10.10
N GLU A 264 -10.36 -6.72 -10.60
CA GLU A 264 -9.67 -7.90 -10.10
C GLU A 264 -8.16 -7.79 -10.23
N THR A 265 -7.43 -8.59 -9.45
CA THR A 265 -5.99 -8.43 -9.31
C THR A 265 -5.27 -9.77 -9.41
N ALA A 266 -4.23 -9.82 -10.23
CA ALA A 266 -3.18 -10.82 -10.12
C ALA A 266 -2.29 -10.47 -8.93
N CYS A 267 -1.97 -11.48 -8.12
CA CYS A 267 -1.29 -11.33 -6.85
C CYS A 267 -0.11 -12.30 -6.76
N LEU A 268 1.09 -11.76 -6.54
CA LEU A 268 2.29 -12.52 -6.29
C LEU A 268 2.89 -12.10 -4.95
N ILE A 269 2.93 -13.05 -4.00
CA ILE A 269 3.59 -12.88 -2.71
C ILE A 269 4.88 -13.69 -2.73
N VAL A 270 6.00 -13.06 -2.42
CA VAL A 270 7.33 -13.67 -2.40
C VAL A 270 8.00 -13.38 -1.07
N VAL A 271 8.49 -14.43 -0.42
CA VAL A 271 9.19 -14.32 0.85
C VAL A 271 10.53 -15.00 0.74
N ARG A 272 11.60 -14.29 1.07
CA ARG A 272 12.90 -14.88 1.29
C ARG A 272 13.16 -14.97 2.79
N LYS A 273 13.59 -16.13 3.30
CA LYS A 273 14.10 -16.32 4.66
C LYS A 273 15.33 -17.24 4.63
N ASP A 274 16.41 -16.85 5.32
CA ASP A 274 17.75 -17.41 5.12
C ASP A 274 18.07 -17.62 3.62
N LYS A 275 18.47 -18.84 3.25
CA LYS A 275 18.73 -19.28 1.88
C LYS A 275 17.51 -19.89 1.17
N TYR A 276 16.29 -19.62 1.63
CA TYR A 276 15.07 -20.16 1.03
C TYR A 276 14.17 -19.05 0.50
N LEU A 277 13.65 -19.27 -0.70
CA LEU A 277 12.64 -18.45 -1.35
C LEU A 277 11.33 -19.24 -1.39
N TRP A 278 10.25 -18.63 -0.93
CA TRP A 278 8.89 -19.17 -1.02
C TRP A 278 8.00 -18.18 -1.77
N TRP A 279 7.02 -18.67 -2.51
CA TRP A 279 6.04 -17.82 -3.18
C TRP A 279 4.62 -18.40 -3.15
N PHE A 280 3.66 -17.49 -3.27
CA PHE A 280 2.25 -17.73 -3.56
C PHE A 280 1.87 -16.85 -4.75
N SER A 281 1.15 -17.40 -5.73
CA SER A 281 0.84 -16.72 -6.98
C SER A 281 -0.56 -17.06 -7.49
N VAL A 282 -1.32 -16.01 -7.78
CA VAL A 282 -2.59 -16.01 -8.50
C VAL A 282 -2.44 -15.01 -9.65
N GLY A 283 -2.85 -15.36 -10.85
CA GLY A 283 -2.71 -14.45 -11.98
C GLY A 283 -1.32 -14.53 -12.63
N ASP A 284 -0.88 -13.43 -13.25
CA ASP A 284 0.20 -13.46 -14.23
C ASP A 284 1.38 -12.54 -13.94
N CYS A 285 1.52 -12.04 -12.71
CA CYS A 285 2.78 -11.45 -12.26
C CYS A 285 3.93 -12.47 -12.37
N LEU A 286 5.16 -12.01 -12.58
CA LEU A 286 6.32 -12.87 -12.83
C LEU A 286 7.35 -12.77 -11.70
N LEU A 287 7.86 -13.93 -11.26
CA LEU A 287 9.02 -14.10 -10.38
C LEU A 287 10.19 -14.72 -11.14
N LEU A 288 11.31 -13.99 -11.20
CA LEU A 288 12.61 -14.46 -11.65
C LEU A 288 13.57 -14.61 -10.47
N LEU A 289 14.29 -15.73 -10.46
CA LEU A 289 15.45 -15.97 -9.60
C LEU A 289 16.68 -16.15 -10.50
N ILE A 290 17.56 -15.17 -10.47
CA ILE A 290 18.71 -15.06 -11.38
C ILE A 290 19.97 -15.45 -10.62
N HIS A 291 20.61 -16.50 -11.08
CA HIS A 291 21.89 -17.02 -10.61
C HIS A 291 22.55 -17.82 -11.74
N PRO A 292 23.89 -17.77 -11.93
CA PRO A 292 24.56 -18.45 -13.03
C PRO A 292 24.21 -19.95 -13.19
N GLU A 293 24.09 -20.67 -12.06
CA GLU A 293 23.71 -22.10 -12.09
C GLU A 293 22.27 -22.33 -12.56
N LEU A 294 21.34 -21.45 -12.19
CA LEU A 294 19.93 -21.57 -12.57
C LEU A 294 19.74 -21.15 -14.03
N GLU A 295 20.41 -20.08 -14.45
CA GLU A 295 20.41 -19.61 -15.85
C GLU A 295 20.94 -20.70 -16.80
N ALA A 296 22.01 -21.41 -16.43
CA ALA A 296 22.58 -22.47 -17.24
C ALA A 296 21.61 -23.64 -17.51
N LEU A 297 20.61 -23.82 -16.64
CA LEU A 297 19.60 -24.87 -16.74
C LEU A 297 18.21 -24.35 -17.15
N GLY A 298 18.08 -23.06 -17.44
CA GLY A 298 16.79 -22.44 -17.78
C GLY A 298 15.81 -22.38 -16.60
N GLU A 299 16.31 -22.43 -15.36
CA GLU A 299 15.53 -22.44 -14.13
C GLU A 299 15.32 -21.04 -13.52
N SER A 300 15.39 -19.96 -14.31
CA SER A 300 15.24 -18.60 -13.78
C SER A 300 13.80 -18.24 -13.42
N VAL A 301 12.80 -18.74 -14.17
CA VAL A 301 11.37 -18.49 -13.88
C VAL A 301 10.89 -19.42 -12.77
N GLN A 302 10.32 -18.87 -11.70
CA GLN A 302 9.88 -19.68 -10.55
C GLN A 302 8.37 -19.94 -10.52
N ASN A 303 7.53 -19.01 -10.98
CA ASN A 303 6.07 -19.17 -10.97
C ASN A 303 5.49 -19.31 -12.38
N HIS A 304 4.31 -19.92 -12.45
CA HIS A 304 3.51 -19.95 -13.66
C HIS A 304 2.68 -18.66 -13.75
N ARG A 305 2.63 -18.04 -14.94
CA ARG A 305 1.72 -16.93 -15.24
C ARG A 305 0.37 -17.49 -15.68
N SER A 306 -0.68 -17.25 -14.89
CA SER A 306 -2.06 -17.67 -15.18
C SER A 306 -2.93 -16.49 -15.59
N PHE A 307 -3.47 -16.48 -16.80
CA PHE A 307 -4.26 -15.35 -17.32
C PHE A 307 -5.76 -15.38 -16.98
N TYR A 308 -6.23 -16.38 -16.22
CA TYR A 308 -7.65 -16.60 -15.94
C TYR A 308 -7.92 -16.83 -14.44
N GLU A 309 -7.02 -16.33 -13.60
CA GLU A 309 -7.06 -16.48 -12.14
C GLU A 309 -6.84 -15.11 -11.52
N TRP A 310 -7.77 -14.66 -10.69
CA TRP A 310 -7.69 -13.33 -10.06
C TRP A 310 -8.28 -13.34 -8.65
N ILE A 311 -8.01 -12.25 -7.93
CA ILE A 311 -8.59 -11.92 -6.63
C ILE A 311 -9.29 -10.55 -6.74
N GLY A 312 -10.60 -10.49 -6.51
CA GLY A 312 -11.40 -9.27 -6.64
C GLY A 312 -12.86 -9.57 -6.98
N GLU A 313 -13.48 -8.77 -7.84
CA GLU A 313 -14.86 -8.96 -8.34
C GLU A 313 -15.02 -10.38 -8.92
N VAL A 314 -14.07 -10.79 -9.77
CA VAL A 314 -13.85 -12.19 -10.13
C VAL A 314 -12.80 -12.77 -9.17
N ASN A 315 -13.19 -13.80 -8.43
CA ASN A 315 -12.35 -14.37 -7.38
C ASN A 315 -12.17 -15.88 -7.51
N THR A 316 -10.93 -16.33 -7.71
CA THR A 316 -10.59 -17.76 -7.72
C THR A 316 -11.03 -18.48 -6.42
N PHE A 317 -11.04 -17.78 -5.28
CA PHE A 317 -11.43 -18.32 -3.98
C PHE A 317 -12.94 -18.47 -3.76
N ASP A 318 -13.77 -18.00 -4.70
CA ASP A 318 -15.22 -18.27 -4.73
C ASP A 318 -15.58 -19.51 -5.57
N THR A 319 -14.60 -20.11 -6.26
CA THR A 319 -14.80 -21.37 -6.99
C THR A 319 -14.79 -22.59 -6.04
N ILE A 320 -15.20 -23.76 -6.55
CA ILE A 320 -15.21 -25.02 -5.77
C ILE A 320 -13.78 -25.43 -5.36
N VAL A 321 -12.80 -25.19 -6.23
CA VAL A 321 -11.39 -25.48 -5.99
C VAL A 321 -10.61 -24.23 -6.39
N PRO A 322 -10.15 -23.42 -5.43
CA PRO A 322 -9.36 -22.23 -5.73
C PRO A 322 -8.07 -22.61 -6.48
N CYS A 323 -7.84 -21.95 -7.61
CA CYS A 323 -6.62 -22.11 -8.40
C CYS A 323 -5.61 -21.04 -8.00
N TYR A 324 -4.43 -21.49 -7.57
CA TYR A 324 -3.25 -20.71 -7.24
C TYR A 324 -2.03 -21.64 -7.30
N SER A 325 -0.83 -21.06 -7.41
CA SER A 325 0.42 -21.81 -7.32
C SER A 325 1.25 -21.39 -6.11
N THR A 326 1.99 -22.33 -5.55
CA THR A 326 2.99 -22.05 -4.51
C THR A 326 4.24 -22.88 -4.78
N GLY A 327 5.38 -22.44 -4.25
CA GLY A 327 6.60 -23.23 -4.33
C GLY A 327 7.65 -22.78 -3.34
N THR A 328 8.74 -23.54 -3.29
CA THR A 328 9.90 -23.23 -2.46
C THR A 328 11.15 -23.58 -3.24
N LYS A 329 12.12 -22.68 -3.26
CA LYS A 329 13.41 -22.88 -3.92
C LYS A 329 14.52 -22.58 -2.92
N GLU A 330 15.53 -23.43 -2.88
CA GLU A 330 16.77 -23.14 -2.18
C GLU A 330 17.64 -22.24 -3.07
N LEU A 331 18.09 -21.13 -2.51
CA LEU A 331 19.01 -20.22 -3.16
C LEU A 331 20.40 -20.85 -3.30
N ARG A 332 21.15 -20.41 -4.32
CA ARG A 332 22.45 -20.98 -4.65
C ARG A 332 23.57 -20.19 -3.99
N LYS A 333 24.74 -20.79 -3.80
CA LYS A 333 25.88 -20.09 -3.20
C LYS A 333 26.35 -18.93 -4.07
N GLY A 334 26.53 -17.76 -3.47
CA GLY A 334 26.89 -16.52 -4.15
C GLY A 334 25.71 -15.57 -4.30
N ASP A 335 25.79 -14.69 -5.30
CA ASP A 335 24.81 -13.63 -5.52
C ASP A 335 23.58 -14.15 -6.24
N ASN A 336 22.43 -14.11 -5.56
CA ASN A 336 21.12 -14.40 -6.13
C ASN A 336 20.37 -13.09 -6.30
N LEU A 337 19.87 -12.82 -7.50
CA LEU A 337 18.98 -11.69 -7.76
C LEU A 337 17.55 -12.21 -7.83
N ILE A 338 16.70 -11.69 -6.95
CA ILE A 338 15.25 -11.92 -6.95
C ILE A 338 14.61 -10.73 -7.65
N PHE A 339 13.76 -10.98 -8.64
CA PHE A 339 13.14 -9.96 -9.47
C PHE A 339 11.68 -10.31 -9.74
N LEU A 340 10.77 -9.43 -9.31
CA LEU A 340 9.34 -9.53 -9.53
C LEU A 340 8.90 -8.42 -10.48
N THR A 341 7.95 -8.70 -11.37
CA THR A 341 7.37 -7.66 -12.24
C THR A 341 5.93 -7.95 -12.65
N THR A 342 5.17 -6.89 -12.89
CA THR A 342 3.87 -6.94 -13.58
C THR A 342 4.06 -7.14 -15.09
N ASP A 343 2.99 -7.48 -15.79
CA ASP A 343 3.02 -7.77 -17.22
C ASP A 343 3.42 -6.56 -18.08
N GLY A 344 3.15 -5.33 -17.62
CA GLY A 344 3.48 -4.10 -18.34
C GLY A 344 4.96 -3.94 -18.67
N LEU A 345 5.86 -4.57 -17.91
CA LEU A 345 7.27 -4.66 -18.29
C LEU A 345 7.47 -5.56 -19.52
N LEU A 346 6.84 -6.73 -19.52
CA LEU A 346 7.01 -7.79 -20.51
C LEU A 346 6.33 -7.44 -21.83
N GLU A 347 5.20 -6.74 -21.75
CA GLU A 347 4.36 -6.36 -22.88
C GLU A 347 4.69 -4.97 -23.44
N CYS A 348 5.75 -4.33 -22.92
CA CYS A 348 6.19 -3.02 -23.37
C CYS A 348 6.50 -3.01 -24.88
N PRO A 349 5.77 -2.21 -25.69
CA PRO A 349 5.95 -2.17 -27.13
C PRO A 349 7.37 -1.77 -27.54
N HIS A 350 7.85 -2.31 -28.65
CA HIS A 350 9.18 -1.95 -29.21
C HIS A 350 10.36 -2.22 -28.26
N THR A 351 10.17 -3.11 -27.29
CA THR A 351 11.23 -3.72 -26.48
C THR A 351 11.33 -5.21 -26.77
N ASN A 352 12.36 -5.84 -26.23
CA ASN A 352 12.56 -7.28 -26.24
C ASN A 352 12.46 -7.89 -24.84
N LEU A 353 11.76 -7.21 -23.92
CA LEU A 353 11.69 -7.59 -22.50
C LEU A 353 10.80 -8.82 -22.24
N HIS A 354 10.00 -9.24 -23.22
CA HIS A 354 9.38 -10.57 -23.22
C HIS A 354 10.40 -11.72 -23.30
N PHE A 355 11.64 -11.44 -23.74
CA PHE A 355 12.76 -12.37 -23.63
C PHE A 355 13.51 -12.12 -22.31
N LEU A 356 13.46 -13.08 -21.39
CA LEU A 356 13.91 -12.89 -20.02
C LEU A 356 15.42 -12.64 -19.89
N ASP A 357 16.23 -13.18 -20.79
CA ASP A 357 17.67 -12.90 -20.89
C ASP A 357 17.95 -11.40 -21.10
N GLN A 358 17.01 -10.67 -21.72
CA GLN A 358 17.11 -9.23 -21.92
C GLN A 358 16.86 -8.43 -20.64
N ILE A 359 15.99 -8.94 -19.75
CA ILE A 359 15.85 -8.39 -18.40
C ILE A 359 17.13 -8.66 -17.62
N VAL A 360 17.62 -9.91 -17.62
CA VAL A 360 18.84 -10.29 -16.90
C VAL A 360 20.06 -9.46 -17.35
N ALA A 361 20.18 -9.17 -18.65
CA ALA A 361 21.26 -8.35 -19.18
C ALA A 361 21.27 -6.91 -18.62
N ARG A 362 20.11 -6.37 -18.24
CA ARG A 362 19.94 -5.01 -17.68
C ARG A 362 20.13 -4.96 -16.17
N MET A 363 20.12 -6.10 -15.49
CA MET A 363 20.30 -6.22 -14.04
C MET A 363 21.76 -6.55 -13.63
N LYS A 364 22.73 -6.09 -14.44
CA LYS A 364 24.17 -6.35 -14.27
C LYS A 364 24.98 -5.08 -13.95
N GLY A 365 24.30 -3.98 -13.61
CA GLY A 365 24.95 -2.72 -13.30
C GLY A 365 25.49 -2.65 -11.88
N LYS A 366 25.67 -1.43 -11.38
CA LYS A 366 26.34 -1.16 -10.10
C LYS A 366 25.46 -1.45 -8.89
N SER A 367 24.15 -1.20 -9.02
CA SER A 367 23.17 -1.42 -7.96
C SER A 367 21.82 -1.80 -8.54
N VAL A 368 21.05 -2.60 -7.80
CA VAL A 368 19.73 -3.07 -8.23
C VAL A 368 18.79 -1.87 -8.46
N LYS A 369 18.83 -0.86 -7.60
CA LYS A 369 18.02 0.36 -7.73
C LYS A 369 18.29 1.10 -9.04
N GLU A 370 19.57 1.30 -9.37
CA GLU A 370 19.95 2.00 -10.60
C GLU A 370 19.53 1.21 -11.85
N ASP A 371 19.63 -0.12 -11.80
CA ASP A 371 19.23 -1.00 -12.89
C ASP A 371 17.71 -0.98 -13.09
N VAL A 372 16.92 -1.09 -12.02
CA VAL A 372 15.46 -0.94 -12.06
C VAL A 372 15.06 0.43 -12.59
N GLN A 373 15.70 1.50 -12.10
CA GLN A 373 15.41 2.87 -12.54
C GLN A 373 15.71 3.08 -14.03
N GLN A 374 16.77 2.46 -14.55
CA GLN A 374 17.11 2.51 -15.98
C GLN A 374 16.13 1.71 -16.82
N LEU A 375 15.74 0.53 -16.36
CA LEU A 375 14.76 -0.32 -17.02
C LEU A 375 13.41 0.40 -17.15
N LEU A 376 12.93 1.05 -16.09
CA LEU A 376 11.70 1.85 -16.15
C LEU A 376 11.81 3.05 -17.10
N LYS A 377 12.98 3.71 -17.17
CA LYS A 377 13.20 4.80 -18.14
C LYS A 377 13.23 4.31 -19.58
N GLU A 378 13.74 3.11 -19.83
CA GLU A 378 13.68 2.50 -21.16
C GLU A 378 12.23 2.25 -21.56
N VAL A 379 11.43 1.65 -20.67
CA VAL A 379 10.01 1.39 -20.85
C VAL A 379 9.22 2.69 -21.07
N GLU A 380 9.51 3.74 -20.29
CA GLU A 380 8.97 5.09 -20.49
C GLU A 380 9.27 5.62 -21.90
N GLY A 381 10.54 5.54 -22.32
CA GLY A 381 10.99 6.03 -23.61
C GLY A 381 10.39 5.30 -24.83
N LYS A 382 9.77 4.14 -24.62
CA LYS A 382 9.04 3.38 -25.65
C LYS A 382 7.54 3.64 -25.68
N GLY A 383 7.03 4.49 -24.78
CA GLY A 383 5.63 4.88 -24.80
C GLY A 383 4.69 3.80 -24.28
N VAL A 384 5.14 2.99 -23.30
CA VAL A 384 4.25 2.01 -22.66
C VAL A 384 2.99 2.71 -22.14
N ARG A 385 1.85 2.07 -22.39
CA ARG A 385 0.58 2.50 -21.82
C ARG A 385 0.35 1.87 -20.45
N ASP A 386 0.68 0.59 -20.32
CA ASP A 386 0.35 -0.15 -19.11
C ASP A 386 1.21 0.24 -17.91
N SER A 387 0.67 -0.04 -16.72
CA SER A 387 1.39 0.14 -15.46
C SER A 387 2.55 -0.85 -15.39
N THR A 388 3.67 -0.44 -14.82
CA THR A 388 4.85 -1.30 -14.64
C THR A 388 5.35 -1.14 -13.22
N THR A 389 5.30 -2.23 -12.47
CA THR A 389 5.83 -2.32 -11.12
C THR A 389 6.89 -3.42 -11.05
N ILE A 390 8.05 -3.07 -10.48
CA ILE A 390 9.21 -3.97 -10.33
C ILE A 390 9.61 -4.00 -8.86
N VAL A 391 9.80 -5.19 -8.29
CA VAL A 391 10.40 -5.37 -6.97
C VAL A 391 11.62 -6.25 -7.12
N ALA A 392 12.80 -5.77 -6.76
CA ALA A 392 14.04 -6.51 -6.97
C ALA A 392 15.05 -6.29 -5.86
N TRP A 393 15.79 -7.35 -5.52
CA TRP A 393 16.88 -7.29 -4.57
C TRP A 393 17.89 -8.41 -4.79
N LYS A 394 19.12 -8.16 -4.34
CA LYS A 394 20.21 -9.14 -4.39
C LYS A 394 20.52 -9.63 -2.98
N ILE A 395 20.73 -10.92 -2.85
CA ILE A 395 21.18 -11.55 -1.60
C ILE A 395 22.38 -12.44 -1.88
N ASN A 396 23.40 -12.36 -1.03
CA ASN A 396 24.55 -13.24 -1.09
C ASN A 396 24.35 -14.42 -0.13
N ILE A 397 24.42 -15.64 -0.64
CA ILE A 397 24.29 -16.87 0.15
C ILE A 397 25.67 -17.50 0.30
N VAL A 398 26.06 -17.79 1.54
CA VAL A 398 27.39 -18.34 1.84
C VAL A 398 27.40 -19.87 1.83
N GLU A 399 26.26 -20.47 2.15
CA GLU A 399 26.09 -21.92 2.19
C GLU A 399 25.95 -22.51 0.79
N ASP A 400 26.45 -23.73 0.63
CA ASP A 400 26.16 -24.53 -0.54
C ASP A 400 24.68 -24.95 -0.54
N GLY A 401 24.09 -24.98 -1.74
CA GLY A 401 22.78 -25.57 -1.97
C GLY A 401 22.88 -27.09 -2.13
N VAL A 402 21.74 -27.77 -2.17
CA VAL A 402 21.68 -29.20 -2.46
C VAL A 402 22.29 -29.46 -3.84
N MET A 403 23.15 -30.48 -3.89
CA MET A 403 23.81 -30.96 -5.10
C MET A 403 23.30 -32.38 -5.42
N PRO A 404 23.20 -32.76 -6.70
CA PRO A 404 22.97 -34.15 -7.08
C PRO A 404 24.09 -35.05 -6.55
N SER A 405 23.76 -36.31 -6.31
CA SER A 405 24.65 -37.28 -5.64
C SER A 405 25.87 -37.70 -6.47
N ASP A 406 25.93 -37.33 -7.76
CA ASP A 406 26.89 -37.81 -8.76
C ASP A 406 27.78 -36.71 -9.37
N LEU A 407 27.79 -35.50 -8.78
CA LEU A 407 28.73 -34.42 -9.14
C LEU A 407 30.12 -34.57 -8.51
#